data_AF-A0A7Y1T3I9-F1
#
_entry.id   AF-A0A7Y1T3I9-F1
#
_cell.length_a   1.000
_cell.length_b   1.000
_cell.length_c   1.000
_cell.angle_alpha   90.00
_cell.angle_beta   90.00
_cell.angle_gamma   90.00
#
_symmetry.space_group_name_H-M   'P 1'
#
loop_
_entity.id
_entity.type
_entity.pdbx_description
1 polymer ?
#
loop_
_entity_poly.entity_id
_entity_poly.type
_entity_poly.pdbx_seq_one_letter_code
_entity_poly.pdbx_strand_id
1 'polypeptide(L)'
;MKNCYFVLLFFFTIVTHSQSKDITINWQDFKIFENDNNAFKIPAFESNHLSYTETEGLLYFTQWDASSNLDPNSVTLSNIRYTEISREQLLDIEISTIPNAPKYKLYNTSARGKTSTYFEITPIIKEQGRYKRVESFTINYNALATRASNALASQNLALTNSVLSSGQWYRFYIEKSGIFKISRNFLSQLGVSVGNIDPRTIKIFGNGGRMMPLSNSSNYPLDPVENAITIVGEEDGSFDANDYILFYGEGPTTYNAESNTNINLFTDKTYYYVNISSGNGKRIQPMPTIEQEADLQITTFQDYQFYEVDENNLVKIGRRWYGDDFDIENQRSYEFNFPNLVTSEPVRFDVYVGSKS
;
A
#
# COMPACT_ATOMS: atom_id res chain seq x y z
N MET A 1 21.21 -46.04 59.65
CA MET A 1 21.80 -45.16 58.62
C MET A 1 20.70 -44.23 58.13
N LYS A 2 20.75 -42.94 58.50
CA LYS A 2 19.77 -41.93 58.06
C LYS A 2 20.31 -41.31 56.76
N ASN A 3 19.60 -41.49 55.66
CA ASN A 3 19.95 -40.88 54.38
C ASN A 3 19.43 -39.44 54.36
N CYS A 4 20.33 -38.46 54.45
CA CYS A 4 20.01 -37.06 54.19
C CYS A 4 20.01 -36.83 52.68
N TYR A 5 18.84 -36.49 52.11
CA TYR A 5 18.74 -36.02 50.74
C TYR A 5 18.98 -34.50 50.72
N PHE A 6 19.99 -34.07 49.95
CA PHE A 6 20.27 -32.67 49.69
C PHE A 6 19.54 -32.26 48.42
N VAL A 7 18.48 -31.46 48.53
CA VAL A 7 17.76 -30.91 47.38
C VAL A 7 18.40 -29.57 47.02
N LEU A 8 19.04 -29.50 45.86
CA LEU A 8 19.67 -28.29 45.33
C LEU A 8 18.63 -27.52 44.51
N LEU A 9 18.13 -26.41 45.05
CA LEU A 9 17.13 -25.56 44.41
C LEU A 9 17.83 -24.53 43.51
N PHE A 10 17.82 -24.74 42.19
CA PHE A 10 18.33 -23.76 41.22
C PHE A 10 17.31 -22.65 41.00
N PHE A 11 17.58 -21.46 41.53
CA PHE A 11 16.88 -20.23 41.13
C PHE A 11 17.45 -19.75 39.79
N PHE A 12 16.71 -19.94 38.70
CA PHE A 12 16.99 -19.26 37.43
C PHE A 12 16.45 -17.82 37.49
N THR A 13 17.32 -16.84 37.71
CA THR A 13 17.00 -15.44 37.45
C THR A 13 17.10 -15.16 35.95
N ILE A 14 15.96 -15.11 35.27
CA ILE A 14 15.90 -14.65 33.88
C ILE A 14 15.98 -13.12 33.92
N VAL A 15 17.17 -12.56 33.64
CA VAL A 15 17.35 -11.11 33.50
C VAL A 15 16.88 -10.70 32.10
N THR A 16 15.64 -10.23 32.00
CA THR A 16 15.16 -9.56 30.79
C THR A 16 15.79 -8.16 30.73
N HIS A 17 16.59 -7.90 29.69
CA HIS A 17 17.14 -6.57 29.45
C HIS A 17 16.13 -5.77 28.62
N SER A 18 15.31 -4.96 29.30
CA SER A 18 14.56 -3.90 28.63
C SER A 18 15.50 -2.72 28.37
N GLN A 19 15.52 -2.21 27.14
CA GLN A 19 16.31 -1.04 26.77
C GLN A 19 15.37 0.17 26.69
N SER A 20 15.88 1.34 27.07
CA SER A 20 15.12 2.58 26.98
C SER A 20 15.92 3.69 26.33
N LYS A 21 15.21 4.65 25.74
CA LYS A 21 15.76 5.85 25.11
C LYS A 21 14.96 7.06 25.54
N ASP A 22 15.61 8.00 26.21
CA ASP A 22 14.99 9.27 26.59
C ASP A 22 15.06 10.28 25.43
N ILE A 23 13.94 10.96 25.19
CA ILE A 23 13.78 11.98 24.16
C ILE A 23 13.23 13.25 24.80
N THR A 24 13.82 14.38 24.42
CA THR A 24 13.33 15.72 24.73
C THR A 24 13.04 16.43 23.41
N ILE A 25 11.84 17.00 23.27
CA ILE A 25 11.46 17.80 22.10
C ILE A 25 11.79 19.25 22.39
N ASN A 26 12.78 19.78 21.68
CA ASN A 26 13.17 21.19 21.80
C ASN A 26 12.25 22.07 20.95
N TRP A 27 11.09 22.44 21.51
CA TRP A 27 10.13 23.33 20.86
C TRP A 27 10.73 24.70 20.54
N GLN A 28 10.43 25.17 19.34
CA GLN A 28 10.71 26.50 18.83
C GLN A 28 9.38 27.22 18.58
N ASP A 29 9.43 28.46 18.09
CA ASP A 29 8.21 29.25 17.89
C ASP A 29 7.33 28.66 16.78
N PHE A 30 7.79 28.73 15.53
CA PHE A 30 7.03 28.22 14.38
C PHE A 30 7.94 28.01 13.16
N LYS A 31 7.43 27.23 12.20
CA LYS A 31 8.00 27.08 10.87
C LYS A 31 6.99 27.61 9.86
N ILE A 32 7.46 28.44 8.94
CA ILE A 32 6.64 28.97 7.84
C ILE A 32 6.91 28.16 6.57
N PHE A 33 5.84 27.81 5.89
CA PHE A 33 5.80 27.30 4.53
C PHE A 33 5.17 28.41 3.67
N GLU A 34 5.95 29.04 2.81
CA GLU A 34 5.48 30.17 2.00
C GLU A 34 5.46 29.78 0.52
N ASN A 35 4.41 30.22 -0.17
CA ASN A 35 4.39 30.43 -1.61
C ASN A 35 4.03 31.89 -1.90
N ASP A 36 4.04 32.32 -3.17
CA ASP A 36 3.87 33.73 -3.55
C ASP A 36 2.56 34.38 -3.05
N ASN A 37 1.54 33.59 -2.69
CA ASN A 37 0.22 34.10 -2.32
C ASN A 37 -0.23 33.74 -0.89
N ASN A 38 0.35 32.71 -0.27
CA ASN A 38 -0.06 32.19 1.04
C ASN A 38 1.17 31.81 1.89
N ALA A 39 1.09 32.14 3.19
CA ALA A 39 2.02 31.67 4.20
C ALA A 39 1.27 30.76 5.18
N PHE A 40 1.79 29.54 5.36
CA PHE A 40 1.26 28.53 6.25
C PHE A 40 2.24 28.33 7.42
N LYS A 41 1.75 28.47 8.65
CA LYS A 41 2.57 28.43 9.87
C LYS A 41 2.17 27.26 10.75
N ILE A 42 3.16 26.49 11.19
CA ILE A 42 2.94 25.43 12.18
C ILE A 42 3.92 25.57 13.35
N PRO A 43 3.53 25.10 14.56
CA PRO A 43 4.44 24.88 15.66
C PRO A 43 5.65 24.07 15.22
N ALA A 44 6.83 24.48 15.66
CA ALA A 44 8.07 23.86 15.23
C ALA A 44 8.93 23.42 16.39
N PHE A 45 9.89 22.58 16.06
CA PHE A 45 11.03 22.17 16.85
C PHE A 45 12.18 21.95 15.88
N GLU A 46 13.28 21.37 16.34
CA GLU A 46 14.48 21.12 15.54
C GLU A 46 14.13 20.52 14.17
N SER A 47 14.57 21.20 13.10
CA SER A 47 14.14 20.92 11.73
C SER A 47 14.53 19.53 11.22
N ASN A 48 15.57 18.93 11.79
CA ASN A 48 16.03 17.58 11.51
C ASN A 48 15.18 16.48 12.16
N HIS A 49 14.20 16.85 12.99
CA HIS A 49 13.26 15.95 13.64
C HIS A 49 11.80 16.21 13.22
N LEU A 50 11.54 17.25 12.41
CA LEU A 50 10.21 17.73 12.07
C LEU A 50 9.74 17.19 10.72
N SER A 51 8.58 16.54 10.72
CA SER A 51 7.84 16.18 9.52
C SER A 51 6.41 16.71 9.62
N TYR A 52 5.84 17.17 8.51
CA TYR A 52 4.46 17.62 8.44
C TYR A 52 3.86 17.25 7.10
N THR A 53 2.66 16.68 7.14
CA THR A 53 1.79 16.47 5.96
C THR A 53 0.36 16.86 6.34
N GLU A 54 -0.46 17.24 5.37
CA GLU A 54 -1.87 17.56 5.62
C GLU A 54 -2.67 16.34 6.10
N THR A 55 -2.22 15.13 5.75
CA THR A 55 -2.91 13.87 6.09
C THR A 55 -2.49 13.29 7.43
N GLU A 56 -1.20 13.29 7.76
CA GLU A 56 -0.68 12.74 9.03
C GLU A 56 -0.54 13.81 10.12
N GLY A 57 -0.55 15.09 9.74
CA GLY A 57 -0.31 16.21 10.64
C GLY A 57 1.17 16.39 10.99
N LEU A 58 1.42 17.07 12.10
CA LEU A 58 2.76 17.29 12.64
C LEU A 58 3.29 16.01 13.29
N LEU A 59 4.50 15.60 12.91
CA LEU A 59 5.21 14.44 13.45
C LEU A 59 6.60 14.84 13.94
N TYR A 60 6.97 14.30 15.11
CA TYR A 60 8.36 14.28 15.57
C TYR A 60 8.95 12.92 15.21
N PHE A 61 10.11 12.92 14.55
CA PHE A 61 10.85 11.70 14.25
C PHE A 61 12.29 11.76 14.76
N THR A 62 12.86 10.61 15.08
CA THR A 62 14.27 10.49 15.47
C THR A 62 14.84 9.16 15.01
N GLN A 63 16.15 9.14 14.78
CA GLN A 63 16.89 7.96 14.37
C GLN A 63 18.16 7.81 15.19
N TRP A 64 18.46 6.59 15.64
CA TRP A 64 19.70 6.27 16.34
C TRP A 64 20.27 4.93 15.91
N ASP A 65 21.57 4.74 16.13
CA ASP A 65 22.25 3.48 15.83
C ASP A 65 21.79 2.40 16.80
N ALA A 66 21.49 1.21 16.25
CA ALA A 66 21.08 0.06 17.03
C ALA A 66 22.09 -1.07 16.84
N SER A 67 22.51 -1.68 17.94
CA SER A 67 23.43 -2.83 17.92
C SER A 67 22.76 -4.11 17.40
N SER A 68 21.43 -4.16 17.39
CA SER A 68 20.61 -5.25 16.88
C SER A 68 19.24 -4.73 16.44
N ASN A 69 18.50 -5.52 15.67
CA ASN A 69 17.09 -5.21 15.41
C ASN A 69 16.31 -5.20 16.72
N LEU A 70 15.40 -4.24 16.87
CA LEU A 70 14.45 -4.15 17.97
C LEU A 70 13.15 -4.85 17.59
N ASP A 71 12.37 -5.31 18.57
CA ASP A 71 11.02 -5.82 18.32
C ASP A 71 10.02 -4.66 18.24
N PRO A 72 9.47 -4.32 17.05
CA PRO A 72 8.53 -3.21 16.91
C PRO A 72 7.26 -3.37 17.74
N ASN A 73 6.86 -4.60 18.09
CA ASN A 73 5.67 -4.88 18.88
C ASN A 73 5.89 -4.67 20.38
N SER A 74 7.15 -4.55 20.82
CA SER A 74 7.50 -4.36 22.23
C SER A 74 7.47 -2.90 22.69
N VAL A 75 7.27 -1.96 21.76
CA VAL A 75 7.50 -0.54 21.98
C VAL A 75 6.41 0.09 22.85
N THR A 76 6.83 0.68 23.96
CA THR A 76 5.94 1.39 24.88
C THR A 76 6.55 2.72 25.31
N LEU A 77 5.69 3.72 25.55
CA LEU A 77 6.12 5.02 26.05
C LEU A 77 5.90 5.13 27.55
N SER A 78 6.89 5.67 28.26
CA SER A 78 6.79 6.03 29.68
C SER A 78 7.28 7.45 29.92
N ASN A 79 7.05 7.98 31.12
CA ASN A 79 7.53 9.31 31.54
C ASN A 79 7.17 10.46 30.59
N ILE A 80 6.01 10.39 29.93
CA ILE A 80 5.57 11.43 28.99
C ILE A 80 5.24 12.70 29.78
N ARG A 81 5.93 13.79 29.47
CA ARG A 81 5.66 15.11 30.02
C ARG A 81 4.92 15.97 29.00
N TYR A 82 3.84 16.58 29.45
CA TYR A 82 3.00 17.45 28.63
C TYR A 82 3.02 18.88 29.14
N THR A 83 2.94 19.82 28.21
CA THR A 83 2.61 21.23 28.47
C THR A 83 1.31 21.56 27.72
N GLU A 84 0.42 22.34 28.34
CA GLU A 84 -0.75 22.84 27.63
C GLU A 84 -0.33 23.79 26.49
N ILE A 85 -0.98 23.66 25.34
CA ILE A 85 -0.79 24.55 24.19
C ILE A 85 -2.16 25.14 23.84
N SER A 86 -2.23 26.47 23.66
CA SER A 86 -3.49 27.13 23.33
C SER A 86 -3.90 26.86 21.89
N ARG A 87 -5.17 27.11 21.53
CA ARG A 87 -5.63 26.94 20.14
C ARG A 87 -4.90 27.90 19.19
N GLU A 88 -4.60 29.10 19.63
CA GLU A 88 -3.86 30.12 18.86
C GLU A 88 -2.42 29.68 18.60
N GLN A 89 -1.80 28.98 19.58
CA GLN A 89 -0.47 28.44 19.45
C GLN A 89 -0.39 27.20 18.54
N LEU A 90 -1.51 26.60 18.15
CA LEU A 90 -1.52 25.54 17.12
C LEU A 90 -1.35 26.08 15.71
N LEU A 91 -1.47 27.41 15.53
CA LEU A 91 -1.36 28.09 14.24
C LEU A 91 -2.25 27.42 13.20
N ASP A 92 -1.71 27.10 12.03
CA ASP A 92 -2.46 26.57 10.90
C ASP A 92 -2.55 25.03 10.89
N ILE A 93 -2.15 24.34 11.97
CA ILE A 93 -2.36 22.88 12.05
C ILE A 93 -3.85 22.55 11.97
N GLU A 94 -4.16 21.66 11.02
CA GLU A 94 -5.45 21.01 10.84
C GLU A 94 -5.84 20.23 12.10
N ILE A 95 -6.96 20.61 12.73
CA ILE A 95 -7.34 20.05 14.05
C ILE A 95 -7.63 18.56 13.94
N SER A 96 -8.19 18.14 12.80
CA SER A 96 -8.58 16.75 12.59
C SER A 96 -7.39 15.78 12.59
N THR A 97 -6.17 16.25 12.35
CA THR A 97 -4.95 15.42 12.42
C THR A 97 -4.45 15.21 13.86
N ILE A 98 -4.96 15.95 14.85
CA ILE A 98 -4.50 15.87 16.24
C ILE A 98 -5.22 14.72 16.97
N PRO A 99 -4.52 13.64 17.37
CA PRO A 99 -5.15 12.50 18.02
C PRO A 99 -5.45 12.76 19.51
N ASN A 100 -6.29 11.91 20.11
CA ASN A 100 -6.61 12.00 21.54
C ASN A 100 -5.51 11.47 22.46
N ALA A 101 -4.55 10.72 21.91
CA ALA A 101 -3.38 10.17 22.60
C ALA A 101 -2.22 10.06 21.59
N PRO A 102 -0.95 10.00 22.03
CA PRO A 102 0.17 9.95 21.10
C PRO A 102 0.12 8.68 20.25
N LYS A 103 0.12 8.84 18.93
CA LYS A 103 0.30 7.76 17.96
C LYS A 103 1.78 7.69 17.61
N TYR A 104 2.36 6.50 17.65
CA TYR A 104 3.79 6.31 17.38
C TYR A 104 4.07 5.01 16.64
N LYS A 105 5.20 4.96 15.93
CA LYS A 105 5.70 3.78 15.23
C LYS A 105 7.22 3.67 15.38
N LEU A 106 7.72 2.44 15.29
CA LEU A 106 9.15 2.14 15.31
C LEU A 106 9.50 1.19 14.18
N TYR A 107 10.58 1.48 13.47
CA TYR A 107 11.07 0.70 12.35
C TYR A 107 12.56 0.39 12.53
N ASN A 108 12.96 -0.83 12.18
CA ASN A 108 14.37 -1.15 11.99
C ASN A 108 14.77 -0.78 10.56
N THR A 109 15.88 -0.08 10.42
CA THR A 109 16.43 0.37 9.15
C THR A 109 17.84 -0.17 8.99
N SER A 110 18.25 -0.49 7.76
CA SER A 110 19.61 -0.92 7.45
C SER A 110 20.07 -0.22 6.20
N ALA A 111 21.19 0.51 6.29
CA ALA A 111 21.78 1.21 5.17
C ALA A 111 23.29 1.01 5.19
N ARG A 112 23.86 0.55 4.06
CA ARG A 112 25.31 0.33 3.88
C ARG A 112 25.94 -0.51 5.00
N GLY A 113 25.23 -1.54 5.48
CA GLY A 113 25.69 -2.44 6.53
C GLY A 113 25.58 -1.89 7.97
N LYS A 114 25.03 -0.68 8.16
CA LYS A 114 24.74 -0.09 9.46
C LYS A 114 23.25 -0.24 9.79
N THR A 115 22.94 -0.82 10.95
CA THR A 115 21.58 -0.92 11.46
C THR A 115 21.25 0.28 12.34
N SER A 116 20.10 0.90 12.08
CA SER A 116 19.58 2.02 12.86
C SER A 116 18.10 1.80 13.16
N THR A 117 17.61 2.43 14.21
CA THR A 117 16.19 2.46 14.55
C THR A 117 15.63 3.84 14.22
N TYR A 118 14.49 3.86 13.54
CA TYR A 118 13.70 5.07 13.29
C TYR A 118 12.43 5.00 14.15
N PHE A 119 12.08 6.11 14.79
CA PHE A 119 10.87 6.27 15.60
C PHE A 119 10.16 7.56 15.24
N GLU A 120 8.83 7.51 15.14
CA GLU A 120 7.98 8.68 14.91
C GLU A 120 6.82 8.73 15.90
N ILE A 121 6.39 9.94 16.27
CA ILE A 121 5.28 10.20 17.19
C ILE A 121 4.53 11.48 16.84
N THR A 122 3.21 11.51 17.06
CA THR A 122 2.42 12.74 17.07
C THR A 122 2.73 13.56 18.33
N PRO A 123 3.38 14.74 18.22
CA PRO A 123 3.88 15.47 19.38
C PRO A 123 2.82 16.36 20.04
N ILE A 124 1.62 16.45 19.47
CA ILE A 124 0.48 17.20 20.00
C ILE A 124 -0.72 16.25 20.11
N ILE A 125 -1.46 16.34 21.21
CA ILE A 125 -2.67 15.56 21.47
C ILE A 125 -3.82 16.46 21.94
N LYS A 126 -5.04 15.96 21.81
CA LYS A 126 -6.25 16.58 22.36
C LYS A 126 -6.86 15.70 23.44
N GLU A 127 -6.67 16.08 24.70
CA GLU A 127 -7.20 15.32 25.84
C GLU A 127 -8.28 16.15 26.55
N GLN A 128 -9.49 15.60 26.67
CA GLN A 128 -10.62 16.25 27.35
C GLN A 128 -10.89 17.68 26.84
N GLY A 129 -10.76 17.89 25.53
CA GLY A 129 -11.00 19.19 24.89
C GLY A 129 -9.85 20.20 25.01
N ARG A 130 -8.77 19.87 25.71
CA ARG A 130 -7.56 20.70 25.82
C ARG A 130 -6.43 20.14 24.97
N TYR A 131 -5.67 21.01 24.33
CA TYR A 131 -4.50 20.62 23.56
C TYR A 131 -3.27 20.59 24.45
N LYS A 132 -2.46 19.56 24.27
CA LYS A 132 -1.22 19.35 24.99
C LYS A 132 -0.13 18.98 24.02
N ARG A 133 1.05 19.56 24.18
CA ARG A 133 2.25 19.17 23.45
C ARG A 133 3.16 18.34 24.33
N VAL A 134 3.85 17.38 23.74
CA VAL A 134 4.83 16.52 24.41
C VAL A 134 6.15 17.27 24.53
N GLU A 135 6.69 17.39 25.73
CA GLU A 135 8.01 17.99 25.98
C GLU A 135 9.11 16.93 26.04
N SER A 136 8.81 15.77 26.64
CA SER A 136 9.76 14.66 26.77
C SER A 136 9.04 13.34 26.97
N PHE A 137 9.70 12.24 26.64
CA PHE A 137 9.21 10.88 26.86
C PHE A 137 10.36 9.87 26.84
N THR A 138 10.12 8.70 27.42
CA THR A 138 11.03 7.56 27.36
C THR A 138 10.43 6.49 26.45
N ILE A 139 11.17 6.07 25.43
CA ILE A 139 10.82 4.93 24.58
C ILE A 139 11.40 3.68 25.22
N ASN A 140 10.56 2.69 25.55
CA ASN A 140 10.97 1.40 26.06
C ASN A 140 10.76 0.34 24.98
N TYR A 141 11.74 -0.52 24.79
CA TYR A 141 11.72 -1.55 23.75
C TYR A 141 12.61 -2.73 24.13
N ASN A 142 12.34 -3.86 23.49
CA ASN A 142 13.14 -5.06 23.61
C ASN A 142 13.96 -5.27 22.33
N ALA A 143 15.15 -5.83 22.49
CA ALA A 143 15.85 -6.39 21.34
C ALA A 143 14.99 -7.51 20.74
N LEU A 144 14.93 -7.58 19.41
CA LEU A 144 14.28 -8.69 18.74
C LEU A 144 15.06 -9.95 19.12
N ALA A 145 14.40 -10.89 19.79
CA ALA A 145 15.04 -12.12 20.20
C ALA A 145 15.46 -12.90 18.94
N THR A 146 16.73 -12.79 18.54
CA THR A 146 17.34 -13.73 17.60
C THR A 146 17.41 -15.07 18.31
N ARG A 147 16.35 -15.87 18.20
CA ARG A 147 16.53 -17.31 18.33
C ARG A 147 17.58 -17.65 17.28
N ALA A 148 18.74 -18.14 17.71
CA ALA A 148 19.71 -18.74 16.82
C ALA A 148 19.07 -20.01 16.24
N SER A 149 18.11 -19.84 15.33
CA SER A 149 17.73 -20.88 14.43
C SER A 149 18.90 -20.99 13.46
N ASN A 150 19.70 -22.05 13.61
CA ASN A 150 20.53 -22.60 12.53
C ASN A 150 19.68 -23.08 11.33
N ALA A 151 18.46 -22.56 11.16
CA ALA A 151 17.75 -22.62 9.91
C ALA A 151 18.45 -21.62 8.99
N LEU A 152 19.43 -22.13 8.25
CA LEU A 152 19.51 -21.77 6.84
C LEU A 152 18.08 -21.91 6.31
N ALA A 153 17.33 -20.81 6.31
CA ALA A 153 16.09 -20.75 5.59
C ALA A 153 16.51 -20.79 4.12
N SER A 154 16.76 -22.01 3.63
CA SER A 154 16.43 -22.31 2.25
C SER A 154 14.96 -21.93 2.17
N GLN A 155 14.67 -20.75 1.63
CA GLN A 155 13.44 -20.54 0.90
C GLN A 155 13.49 -21.56 -0.24
N ASN A 156 13.22 -22.82 0.09
CA ASN A 156 12.84 -23.81 -0.90
C ASN A 156 11.50 -23.29 -1.39
N LEU A 157 11.54 -22.43 -2.40
CA LEU A 157 10.44 -22.29 -3.33
C LEU A 157 10.08 -23.74 -3.67
N ALA A 158 8.92 -24.19 -3.21
CA ALA A 158 8.48 -25.54 -3.46
C ALA A 158 8.60 -25.75 -4.98
N LEU A 159 9.45 -26.71 -5.40
CA LEU A 159 9.60 -27.07 -6.80
C LEU A 159 8.23 -27.58 -7.26
N THR A 160 7.47 -26.68 -7.85
CA THR A 160 6.15 -26.93 -8.40
C THR A 160 6.28 -26.84 -9.90
N ASN A 161 5.61 -27.75 -10.62
CA ASN A 161 5.59 -27.66 -12.07
C ASN A 161 4.81 -26.41 -12.47
N SER A 162 5.44 -25.55 -13.27
CA SER A 162 4.77 -24.34 -13.73
C SER A 162 3.55 -24.70 -14.56
N VAL A 163 2.45 -23.95 -14.42
CA VAL A 163 1.30 -24.08 -15.33
C VAL A 163 1.71 -23.90 -16.79
N LEU A 164 2.75 -23.10 -17.06
CA LEU A 164 3.29 -22.82 -18.38
C LEU A 164 4.01 -24.02 -19.03
N SER A 165 4.27 -25.09 -18.27
CA SER A 165 4.96 -26.28 -18.77
C SER A 165 4.15 -27.14 -19.75
N SER A 166 2.84 -26.89 -19.87
CA SER A 166 1.94 -27.67 -20.72
C SER A 166 0.88 -26.81 -21.42
N GLY A 167 0.36 -27.30 -22.55
CA GLY A 167 -0.61 -26.58 -23.38
C GLY A 167 -0.01 -25.58 -24.36
N GLN A 168 -0.87 -24.98 -25.18
CA GLN A 168 -0.49 -23.94 -26.15
C GLN A 168 -0.78 -22.57 -25.54
N TRP A 169 0.23 -21.68 -25.52
CA TRP A 169 0.15 -20.38 -24.85
C TRP A 169 0.26 -19.24 -25.85
N TYR A 170 -0.68 -18.29 -25.77
CA TYR A 170 -0.72 -17.12 -26.63
C TYR A 170 -0.88 -15.87 -25.77
N ARG A 171 0.10 -14.97 -25.83
CA ARG A 171 0.15 -13.77 -24.99
C ARG A 171 -0.55 -12.60 -25.67
N PHE A 172 -1.33 -11.85 -24.91
CA PHE A 172 -1.84 -10.55 -25.28
C PHE A 172 -1.72 -9.58 -24.09
N TYR A 173 -1.96 -8.30 -24.32
CA TYR A 173 -1.92 -7.30 -23.25
C TYR A 173 -3.16 -6.42 -23.27
N ILE A 174 -3.40 -5.78 -22.12
CA ILE A 174 -4.40 -4.74 -21.92
C ILE A 174 -3.73 -3.52 -21.27
N GLU A 175 -4.30 -2.35 -21.49
CA GLU A 175 -3.81 -1.07 -20.95
C GLU A 175 -4.77 -0.45 -19.92
N LYS A 176 -6.01 -0.95 -19.85
CA LYS A 176 -7.06 -0.46 -18.95
C LYS A 176 -7.77 -1.63 -18.28
N SER A 177 -8.33 -1.39 -17.10
CA SER A 177 -9.21 -2.36 -16.44
C SER A 177 -10.59 -2.36 -17.10
N GLY A 178 -11.24 -3.51 -17.17
CA GLY A 178 -12.60 -3.61 -17.71
C GLY A 178 -12.98 -5.01 -18.18
N ILE A 179 -14.19 -5.12 -18.74
CA ILE A 179 -14.65 -6.33 -19.41
C ILE A 179 -14.20 -6.30 -20.87
N PHE A 180 -13.48 -7.34 -21.28
CA PHE A 180 -12.94 -7.48 -22.63
C PHE A 180 -13.68 -8.56 -23.40
N LYS A 181 -13.94 -8.29 -24.67
CA LYS A 181 -14.46 -9.25 -25.64
C LYS A 181 -13.31 -9.78 -26.49
N ILE A 182 -13.01 -11.06 -26.37
CA ILE A 182 -12.07 -11.79 -27.23
C ILE A 182 -12.88 -12.52 -28.30
N SER A 183 -12.76 -12.06 -29.55
CA SER A 183 -13.44 -12.67 -30.69
C SER A 183 -12.61 -13.81 -31.31
N ARG A 184 -13.27 -14.66 -32.09
CA ARG A 184 -12.60 -15.65 -32.96
C ARG A 184 -11.50 -15.05 -33.84
N ASN A 185 -11.75 -13.88 -34.43
CA ASN A 185 -10.75 -13.20 -35.25
C ASN A 185 -9.51 -12.82 -34.45
N PHE A 186 -9.69 -12.28 -33.24
CA PHE A 186 -8.58 -11.94 -32.36
C PHE A 186 -7.75 -13.18 -31.97
N LEU A 187 -8.40 -14.29 -31.63
CA LEU A 187 -7.68 -15.55 -31.38
C LEU A 187 -6.90 -16.04 -32.61
N SER A 188 -7.49 -15.94 -33.79
CA SER A 188 -6.80 -16.29 -35.04
C SER A 188 -5.59 -15.37 -35.29
N GLN A 189 -5.70 -14.07 -35.01
CA GLN A 189 -4.59 -13.11 -35.11
C GLN A 189 -3.47 -13.40 -34.12
N LEU A 190 -3.80 -13.94 -32.94
CA LEU A 190 -2.83 -14.42 -31.96
C LEU A 190 -2.13 -15.73 -32.41
N GLY A 191 -2.63 -16.41 -33.44
CA GLY A 191 -2.08 -17.67 -33.95
C GLY A 191 -2.77 -18.93 -33.41
N VAL A 192 -3.94 -18.79 -32.78
CA VAL A 192 -4.75 -19.95 -32.35
C VAL A 192 -5.39 -20.61 -33.57
N SER A 193 -5.32 -21.94 -33.65
CA SER A 193 -5.98 -22.72 -34.70
C SER A 193 -7.49 -22.87 -34.43
N VAL A 194 -8.27 -21.85 -34.79
CA VAL A 194 -9.73 -21.77 -34.52
C VAL A 194 -10.62 -22.62 -35.42
N GLY A 195 -10.04 -23.49 -36.26
CA GLY A 195 -10.81 -24.29 -37.24
C GLY A 195 -11.49 -25.52 -36.63
N ASN A 196 -10.90 -26.13 -35.61
CA ASN A 196 -11.37 -27.35 -34.94
C ASN A 196 -11.16 -27.27 -33.42
N ILE A 197 -11.29 -26.07 -32.85
CA ILE A 197 -11.10 -25.87 -31.42
C ILE A 197 -12.42 -26.02 -30.69
N ASP A 198 -12.43 -26.83 -29.65
CA ASP A 198 -13.54 -26.85 -28.70
C ASP A 198 -13.41 -25.65 -27.75
N PRO A 199 -14.32 -24.66 -27.79
CA PRO A 199 -14.24 -23.47 -26.94
C PRO A 199 -14.19 -23.79 -25.44
N ARG A 200 -14.70 -24.96 -25.02
CA ARG A 200 -14.67 -25.39 -23.61
C ARG A 200 -13.25 -25.55 -23.08
N THR A 201 -12.30 -25.85 -23.96
CA THR A 201 -10.88 -26.05 -23.62
C THR A 201 -10.08 -24.75 -23.50
N ILE A 202 -10.66 -23.61 -23.92
CA ILE A 202 -10.00 -22.31 -23.85
C ILE A 202 -9.99 -21.81 -22.40
N LYS A 203 -8.80 -21.41 -21.95
CA LYS A 203 -8.54 -20.84 -20.61
C LYS A 203 -7.85 -19.48 -20.75
N ILE A 204 -8.12 -18.56 -19.82
CA ILE A 204 -7.43 -17.26 -19.75
C ILE A 204 -6.65 -17.20 -18.44
N PHE A 205 -5.37 -16.86 -18.53
CA PHE A 205 -4.44 -16.81 -17.41
C PHE A 205 -3.84 -15.41 -17.26
N GLY A 206 -3.65 -14.97 -16.02
CA GLY A 206 -3.07 -13.66 -15.71
C GLY A 206 -3.30 -13.27 -14.25
N ASN A 207 -2.43 -12.41 -13.73
CA ASN A 207 -2.41 -12.02 -12.30
C ASN A 207 -2.95 -10.59 -12.07
N GLY A 208 -3.52 -9.96 -13.11
CA GLY A 208 -3.91 -8.55 -13.07
C GLY A 208 -2.70 -7.60 -13.21
N GLY A 209 -3.00 -6.31 -13.30
CA GLY A 209 -2.02 -5.26 -13.54
C GLY A 209 -1.57 -4.49 -12.31
N ARG A 210 -2.01 -4.89 -11.11
CA ARG A 210 -1.65 -4.19 -9.87
C ARG A 210 -0.15 -4.06 -9.73
N MET A 211 0.27 -2.90 -9.20
CA MET A 211 1.68 -2.64 -8.93
C MET A 211 2.24 -3.67 -7.96
N MET A 212 3.42 -4.20 -8.29
CA MET A 212 4.14 -5.10 -7.39
C MET A 212 4.47 -4.41 -6.06
N PRO A 213 4.42 -5.12 -4.92
CA PRO A 213 4.88 -4.58 -3.64
C PRO A 213 6.35 -4.16 -3.71
N LEU A 214 6.72 -3.09 -3.00
CA LEU A 214 8.12 -2.66 -2.92
C LEU A 214 8.97 -3.62 -2.08
N SER A 215 8.34 -4.32 -1.13
CA SER A 215 9.02 -5.32 -0.30
C SER A 215 9.24 -6.64 -1.04
N ASN A 216 10.51 -7.05 -1.14
CA ASN A 216 10.92 -8.34 -1.72
C ASN A 216 10.46 -9.57 -0.92
N SER A 217 10.07 -9.40 0.35
CA SER A 217 9.57 -10.50 1.18
C SER A 217 8.05 -10.71 1.06
N SER A 218 7.35 -9.81 0.37
CA SER A 218 5.92 -9.94 0.12
C SER A 218 5.62 -11.14 -0.77
N ASN A 219 4.60 -11.91 -0.42
CA ASN A 219 4.16 -13.03 -1.24
C ASN A 219 3.56 -12.51 -2.56
N TYR A 220 4.08 -13.02 -3.69
CA TYR A 220 3.57 -12.70 -5.02
C TYR A 220 3.45 -13.99 -5.84
N PRO A 221 2.40 -14.17 -6.67
CA PRO A 221 2.22 -15.40 -7.44
C PRO A 221 3.42 -15.68 -8.36
N LEU A 222 3.94 -16.91 -8.31
CA LEU A 222 5.05 -17.36 -9.17
C LEU A 222 4.59 -17.70 -10.60
N ASP A 223 3.35 -18.19 -10.72
CA ASP A 223 2.71 -18.56 -11.97
C ASP A 223 1.49 -17.67 -12.23
N PRO A 224 1.04 -17.56 -13.49
CA PRO A 224 -0.22 -16.90 -13.79
C PRO A 224 -1.41 -17.74 -13.30
N VAL A 225 -2.44 -17.08 -12.77
CA VAL A 225 -3.66 -17.72 -12.25
C VAL A 225 -4.74 -17.78 -13.34
N GLU A 226 -5.53 -18.85 -13.35
CA GLU A 226 -6.67 -18.97 -14.26
C GLU A 226 -7.83 -18.05 -13.85
N ASN A 227 -8.27 -17.23 -14.81
CA ASN A 227 -9.36 -16.29 -14.66
C ASN A 227 -10.67 -16.94 -15.11
N ALA A 228 -11.76 -16.67 -14.38
CA ALA A 228 -13.08 -17.13 -14.77
C ALA A 228 -13.56 -16.33 -15.98
N ILE A 229 -14.03 -17.04 -17.01
CA ILE A 229 -14.52 -16.43 -18.26
C ILE A 229 -15.96 -16.85 -18.55
N THR A 230 -16.63 -16.10 -19.41
CA THR A 230 -17.89 -16.52 -20.05
C THR A 230 -17.61 -16.73 -21.53
N ILE A 231 -18.09 -17.83 -22.10
CA ILE A 231 -18.05 -18.04 -23.54
C ILE A 231 -19.48 -18.05 -24.05
N VAL A 232 -19.74 -17.23 -25.07
CA VAL A 232 -21.01 -17.21 -25.78
C VAL A 232 -20.85 -18.07 -27.02
N GLY A 233 -21.72 -19.08 -27.18
CA GLY A 233 -21.71 -20.01 -28.31
C GLY A 233 -21.01 -21.35 -28.05
N GLU A 234 -20.60 -21.69 -26.82
CA GLU A 234 -19.80 -22.92 -26.56
C GLU A 234 -20.58 -24.26 -26.59
N GLU A 235 -21.88 -24.25 -26.89
CA GLU A 235 -22.78 -25.40 -26.71
C GLU A 235 -22.55 -26.53 -27.72
N ASP A 236 -22.21 -26.19 -28.97
CA ASP A 236 -22.04 -27.14 -30.06
C ASP A 236 -20.60 -27.70 -30.17
N GLY A 237 -19.69 -27.21 -29.33
CA GLY A 237 -18.29 -27.62 -29.32
C GLY A 237 -17.47 -27.09 -30.50
N SER A 238 -18.02 -26.15 -31.28
CA SER A 238 -17.30 -25.36 -32.29
C SER A 238 -17.07 -23.94 -31.78
N PHE A 239 -16.05 -23.27 -32.31
CA PHE A 239 -15.87 -21.83 -32.07
C PHE A 239 -16.11 -21.09 -33.38
N ASP A 240 -17.34 -20.69 -33.58
CA ASP A 240 -17.90 -20.11 -34.80
C ASP A 240 -17.66 -18.60 -34.90
N ALA A 241 -18.01 -18.02 -36.04
CA ALA A 241 -17.71 -16.62 -36.34
C ALA A 241 -18.36 -15.61 -35.38
N ASN A 242 -19.51 -15.97 -34.78
CA ASN A 242 -20.24 -15.12 -33.84
C ASN A 242 -19.86 -15.37 -32.39
N ASP A 243 -19.04 -16.37 -32.11
CA ASP A 243 -18.68 -16.77 -30.76
C ASP A 243 -17.59 -15.86 -30.20
N TYR A 244 -17.64 -15.66 -28.89
CA TYR A 244 -16.68 -14.82 -28.20
C TYR A 244 -16.56 -15.16 -26.72
N ILE A 245 -15.43 -14.76 -26.16
CA ILE A 245 -15.11 -14.89 -24.75
C ILE A 245 -15.23 -13.51 -24.11
N LEU A 246 -15.89 -13.45 -22.96
CA LEU A 246 -15.88 -12.30 -22.07
C LEU A 246 -15.03 -12.63 -20.84
N PHE A 247 -14.14 -11.72 -20.49
CA PHE A 247 -13.40 -11.80 -19.23
C PHE A 247 -13.18 -10.41 -18.65
N TYR A 248 -13.08 -10.32 -17.33
CA TYR A 248 -12.66 -9.10 -16.65
C TYR A 248 -11.13 -9.08 -16.54
N GLY A 249 -10.51 -8.08 -17.13
CA GLY A 249 -9.08 -7.82 -17.02
C GLY A 249 -8.81 -6.62 -16.12
N GLU A 250 -7.84 -6.74 -15.23
CA GLU A 250 -7.34 -5.63 -14.42
C GLU A 250 -6.07 -5.09 -15.07
N GLY A 251 -6.13 -3.83 -15.53
CA GLY A 251 -5.00 -3.13 -16.14
C GLY A 251 -4.00 -2.59 -15.11
N PRO A 252 -2.96 -1.86 -15.57
CA PRO A 252 -1.89 -1.38 -14.71
C PRO A 252 -2.30 -0.23 -13.80
N THR A 253 -3.33 0.51 -14.19
CA THR A 253 -3.72 1.76 -13.56
C THR A 253 -4.71 1.52 -12.43
N THR A 254 -4.24 1.70 -11.20
CA THR A 254 -5.05 1.62 -9.97
C THR A 254 -4.29 2.30 -8.83
N TYR A 255 -5.01 2.88 -7.87
CA TYR A 255 -4.37 3.51 -6.71
C TYR A 255 -3.54 2.50 -5.90
N ASN A 256 -2.25 2.78 -5.75
CA ASN A 256 -1.32 2.04 -4.92
C ASN A 256 -0.95 2.88 -3.70
N ALA A 257 -1.42 2.47 -2.52
CA ALA A 257 -1.19 3.19 -1.27
C ALA A 257 0.29 3.19 -0.82
N GLU A 258 1.06 2.14 -1.14
CA GLU A 258 2.48 2.04 -0.73
C GLU A 258 3.36 3.07 -1.46
N SER A 259 3.07 3.32 -2.74
CA SER A 259 3.79 4.29 -3.58
C SER A 259 3.05 5.63 -3.73
N ASN A 260 1.83 5.73 -3.19
CA ASN A 260 0.95 6.89 -3.26
C ASN A 260 0.74 7.43 -4.69
N THR A 261 0.41 6.54 -5.64
CA THR A 261 0.25 6.86 -7.08
C THR A 261 -0.84 5.98 -7.69
N ASN A 262 -1.50 6.45 -8.75
CA ASN A 262 -2.44 5.68 -9.56
C ASN A 262 -1.77 4.99 -10.77
N ILE A 263 -0.52 5.36 -11.07
CA ILE A 263 0.25 4.82 -12.19
C ILE A 263 1.14 3.69 -11.67
N ASN A 264 1.22 2.61 -12.43
CA ASN A 264 2.14 1.53 -12.10
C ASN A 264 3.58 1.93 -12.45
N LEU A 265 4.45 1.95 -11.43
CA LEU A 265 5.85 2.36 -11.55
C LEU A 265 6.72 1.41 -12.40
N PHE A 266 6.20 0.22 -12.73
CA PHE A 266 6.97 -0.85 -13.34
C PHE A 266 6.51 -1.20 -14.76
N THR A 267 5.28 -0.87 -15.14
CA THR A 267 4.73 -1.25 -16.45
C THR A 267 3.53 -0.38 -16.83
N ASP A 268 3.38 -0.11 -18.12
CA ASP A 268 2.23 0.53 -18.76
C ASP A 268 1.24 -0.49 -19.35
N LYS A 269 1.56 -1.79 -19.26
CA LYS A 269 0.79 -2.89 -19.87
C LYS A 269 0.64 -4.05 -18.90
N THR A 270 -0.52 -4.70 -18.96
CA THR A 270 -0.79 -5.95 -18.24
C THR A 270 -0.94 -7.09 -19.21
N TYR A 271 -0.15 -8.14 -19.01
CA TYR A 271 -0.17 -9.31 -19.88
C TYR A 271 -1.12 -10.38 -19.37
N TYR A 272 -1.92 -10.89 -20.29
CA TYR A 272 -2.76 -12.08 -20.12
C TYR A 272 -2.40 -13.11 -21.17
N TYR A 273 -2.79 -14.35 -20.93
CA TYR A 273 -2.45 -15.48 -21.77
C TYR A 273 -3.69 -16.31 -22.08
N VAL A 274 -3.89 -16.59 -23.35
CA VAL A 274 -4.80 -17.65 -23.79
C VAL A 274 -4.05 -18.96 -23.70
N ASN A 275 -4.62 -19.93 -23.00
CA ASN A 275 -4.12 -21.29 -22.94
C ASN A 275 -5.12 -22.26 -23.58
N ILE A 276 -4.65 -23.08 -24.51
CA ILE A 276 -5.41 -24.19 -25.09
C ILE A 276 -4.78 -25.48 -24.60
N SER A 277 -5.52 -26.21 -23.78
CA SER A 277 -5.08 -27.47 -23.16
C SER A 277 -6.29 -28.35 -22.84
N SER A 278 -6.05 -29.63 -22.55
CA SER A 278 -7.11 -30.55 -22.16
C SER A 278 -7.85 -30.08 -20.89
N GLY A 279 -9.09 -30.53 -20.75
CA GLY A 279 -9.98 -30.15 -19.65
C GLY A 279 -10.63 -28.78 -19.85
N ASN A 280 -11.76 -28.60 -19.17
CA ASN A 280 -12.56 -27.39 -19.32
C ASN A 280 -11.90 -26.20 -18.61
N GLY A 281 -11.99 -25.02 -19.21
CA GLY A 281 -11.57 -23.78 -18.57
C GLY A 281 -12.54 -23.30 -17.49
N LYS A 282 -12.05 -22.48 -16.58
CA LYS A 282 -12.83 -21.89 -15.49
C LYS A 282 -13.92 -20.97 -16.04
N ARG A 283 -15.17 -21.23 -15.64
CA ARG A 283 -16.34 -20.44 -16.04
C ARG A 283 -16.86 -19.57 -14.91
N ILE A 284 -17.36 -18.38 -15.24
CA ILE A 284 -18.14 -17.56 -14.31
C ILE A 284 -19.38 -18.37 -13.92
N GLN A 285 -19.61 -18.52 -12.62
CA GLN A 285 -20.77 -19.24 -12.11
C GLN A 285 -21.96 -18.27 -12.00
N PRO A 286 -23.20 -18.75 -12.25
CA PRO A 286 -24.38 -17.93 -12.02
C PRO A 286 -24.46 -17.50 -10.55
N MET A 287 -24.80 -16.24 -10.32
CA MET A 287 -25.06 -15.75 -8.97
C MET A 287 -26.38 -16.38 -8.48
N PRO A 288 -26.44 -16.91 -7.25
CA PRO A 288 -27.68 -17.47 -6.72
C PRO A 288 -28.74 -16.38 -6.57
N THR A 289 -29.99 -16.71 -6.89
CA THR A 289 -31.14 -15.84 -6.63
C THR A 289 -31.33 -15.68 -5.12
N ILE A 290 -31.48 -14.44 -4.65
CA ILE A 290 -31.78 -14.11 -3.26
C ILE A 290 -33.26 -13.72 -3.20
N GLU A 291 -34.09 -14.52 -2.53
CA GLU A 291 -35.54 -14.27 -2.39
C GLU A 291 -35.90 -13.52 -1.10
N GLN A 292 -34.91 -13.22 -0.26
CA GLN A 292 -35.10 -12.45 0.97
C GLN A 292 -35.19 -10.95 0.66
N GLU A 293 -36.00 -10.24 1.45
CA GLU A 293 -36.03 -8.78 1.42
C GLU A 293 -34.66 -8.19 1.77
N ALA A 294 -34.34 -7.03 1.18
CA ALA A 294 -33.06 -6.38 1.42
C ALA A 294 -33.02 -5.73 2.81
N ASP A 295 -32.10 -6.16 3.66
CA ASP A 295 -31.86 -5.53 4.98
C ASP A 295 -31.09 -4.21 4.88
N LEU A 296 -30.41 -3.98 3.75
CA LEU A 296 -29.63 -2.77 3.47
C LEU A 296 -29.85 -2.35 2.02
N GLN A 297 -30.27 -1.09 1.84
CA GLN A 297 -30.40 -0.49 0.53
C GLN A 297 -29.26 0.51 0.29
N ILE A 298 -28.38 0.20 -0.66
CA ILE A 298 -27.30 1.09 -1.08
C ILE A 298 -27.75 1.80 -2.35
N THR A 299 -28.04 3.10 -2.25
CA THR A 299 -28.48 3.94 -3.39
C THR A 299 -27.40 4.88 -3.91
N THR A 300 -26.27 4.99 -3.20
CA THR A 300 -25.14 5.84 -3.54
C THR A 300 -23.83 5.09 -3.33
N PHE A 301 -22.80 5.42 -4.10
CA PHE A 301 -21.45 4.87 -3.97
C PHE A 301 -20.42 5.98 -4.14
N GLN A 302 -19.18 5.71 -3.72
CA GLN A 302 -18.06 6.60 -3.95
C GLN A 302 -17.42 6.26 -5.30
N ASP A 303 -17.34 7.25 -6.18
CA ASP A 303 -16.56 7.20 -7.41
C ASP A 303 -15.33 8.11 -7.26
N TYR A 304 -14.25 7.82 -7.96
CA TYR A 304 -13.08 8.68 -8.00
C TYR A 304 -12.44 8.70 -9.38
N GLN A 305 -11.91 9.85 -9.75
CA GLN A 305 -11.10 10.06 -10.94
C GLN A 305 -9.83 10.77 -10.51
N PHE A 306 -8.76 10.61 -11.28
CA PHE A 306 -7.48 11.23 -11.01
C PHE A 306 -6.87 11.75 -12.31
N TYR A 307 -6.03 12.77 -12.18
CA TYR A 307 -5.12 13.21 -13.23
C TYR A 307 -3.71 13.05 -12.68
N GLU A 308 -2.93 12.17 -13.29
CA GLU A 308 -1.57 11.88 -12.90
C GLU A 308 -0.78 11.56 -14.17
N VAL A 309 0.39 12.19 -14.31
CA VAL A 309 1.31 11.98 -15.43
C VAL A 309 2.72 12.07 -14.88
N ASP A 310 3.57 11.09 -15.21
CA ASP A 310 4.97 11.04 -14.77
C ASP A 310 5.88 11.73 -15.78
N GLU A 311 6.01 13.06 -15.72
CA GLU A 311 6.86 13.83 -16.65
C GLU A 311 8.15 14.33 -16.00
N ASN A 312 8.05 14.84 -14.77
CA ASN A 312 9.10 15.59 -14.09
C ASN A 312 9.47 14.98 -12.74
N ASN A 313 10.72 14.54 -12.58
CA ASN A 313 11.31 14.22 -11.28
C ASN A 313 12.15 15.41 -10.80
N LEU A 314 11.61 16.18 -9.85
CA LEU A 314 12.16 17.46 -9.40
C LEU A 314 13.64 17.38 -8.98
N VAL A 315 14.00 16.33 -8.25
CA VAL A 315 15.34 16.13 -7.67
C VAL A 315 16.15 15.03 -8.35
N LYS A 316 15.59 14.43 -9.42
CA LYS A 316 16.15 13.30 -10.18
C LYS A 316 16.51 12.08 -9.31
N ILE A 317 15.83 11.95 -8.17
CA ILE A 317 16.00 10.86 -7.22
C ILE A 317 14.63 10.40 -6.71
N GLY A 318 14.56 9.17 -6.21
CA GLY A 318 13.32 8.59 -5.70
C GLY A 318 12.34 8.20 -6.81
N ARG A 319 11.11 7.87 -6.41
CA ARG A 319 10.05 7.32 -7.28
C ARG A 319 8.88 8.28 -7.46
N ARG A 320 8.95 9.49 -6.90
CA ARG A 320 7.90 10.49 -7.05
C ARG A 320 8.18 11.32 -8.29
N TRP A 321 7.19 11.35 -9.17
CA TRP A 321 7.16 12.16 -10.37
C TRP A 321 5.95 13.10 -10.31
N TYR A 322 6.03 14.17 -11.08
CA TYR A 322 5.00 15.19 -11.20
C TYR A 322 4.74 15.42 -12.68
N GLY A 323 3.51 15.82 -13.01
CA GLY A 323 3.12 16.14 -14.39
C GLY A 323 3.44 17.60 -14.70
N ASP A 324 2.37 18.40 -14.77
CA ASP A 324 2.40 19.80 -15.18
C ASP A 324 3.40 20.66 -14.38
N ASP A 325 4.18 21.44 -15.13
CA ASP A 325 4.98 22.53 -14.58
C ASP A 325 4.14 23.81 -14.45
N PHE A 326 4.52 24.64 -13.47
CA PHE A 326 3.88 25.92 -13.18
C PHE A 326 4.86 27.09 -13.28
N ASP A 327 6.01 26.89 -13.95
CA ASP A 327 7.07 27.90 -14.09
C ASP A 327 6.66 29.05 -15.03
N ILE A 328 5.92 28.73 -16.10
CA ILE A 328 5.44 29.70 -17.11
C ILE A 328 3.92 29.85 -17.04
N GLU A 329 3.18 28.74 -17.14
CA GLU A 329 1.72 28.72 -17.01
C GLU A 329 1.34 28.44 -15.55
N ASN A 330 1.01 29.50 -14.81
CA ASN A 330 0.64 29.41 -13.40
C ASN A 330 -0.82 28.98 -13.15
N GLN A 331 -1.58 28.68 -14.20
CA GLN A 331 -2.97 28.26 -14.11
C GLN A 331 -3.23 27.07 -15.06
N ARG A 332 -3.84 26.03 -14.51
CA ARG A 332 -4.31 24.83 -15.24
C ARG A 332 -5.78 24.58 -14.94
N SER A 333 -6.46 23.86 -15.81
CA SER A 333 -7.85 23.43 -15.63
C SER A 333 -7.97 21.95 -15.96
N TYR A 334 -8.54 21.19 -15.02
CA TYR A 334 -8.76 19.76 -15.14
C TYR A 334 -10.26 19.48 -15.06
N GLU A 335 -10.78 18.73 -16.02
CA GLU A 335 -12.19 18.39 -16.10
C GLU A 335 -12.40 16.93 -15.71
N PHE A 336 -13.29 16.69 -14.75
CA PHE A 336 -13.71 15.36 -14.32
C PHE A 336 -15.21 15.21 -14.53
N ASN A 337 -15.64 14.05 -15.01
CA ASN A 337 -17.05 13.79 -15.32
C ASN A 337 -17.59 12.63 -14.48
N PHE A 338 -18.35 12.95 -13.43
CA PHE A 338 -18.98 11.97 -12.55
C PHE A 338 -20.47 11.84 -12.90
N PRO A 339 -20.90 10.79 -13.62
CA PRO A 339 -22.31 10.57 -13.91
C PRO A 339 -23.09 10.30 -12.61
N ASN A 340 -24.33 10.81 -12.52
CA ASN A 340 -25.21 10.64 -11.36
C ASN A 340 -24.64 11.21 -10.03
N LEU A 341 -23.85 12.29 -10.11
CA LEU A 341 -23.30 12.96 -8.94
C LEU A 341 -24.40 13.49 -8.00
N VAL A 342 -24.30 13.12 -6.72
CA VAL A 342 -25.17 13.66 -5.65
C VAL A 342 -24.63 15.02 -5.22
N THR A 343 -25.26 16.09 -5.65
CA THR A 343 -24.76 17.48 -5.46
C THR A 343 -24.89 18.03 -4.05
N SER A 344 -25.58 17.33 -3.15
CA SER A 344 -25.68 17.69 -1.73
C SER A 344 -24.50 17.20 -0.88
N GLU A 345 -23.70 16.27 -1.40
CA GLU A 345 -22.55 15.70 -0.70
C GLU A 345 -21.25 16.45 -1.05
N PRO A 346 -20.35 16.65 -0.07
CA PRO A 346 -19.08 17.31 -0.33
C PRO A 346 -18.18 16.44 -1.20
N VAL A 347 -17.52 17.06 -2.19
CA VAL A 347 -16.47 16.42 -2.97
C VAL A 347 -15.17 16.43 -2.17
N ARG A 348 -14.46 15.30 -2.17
CA ARG A 348 -13.08 15.23 -1.69
C ARG A 348 -12.13 15.37 -2.85
N PHE A 349 -11.12 16.21 -2.68
CA PHE A 349 -10.06 16.44 -3.65
C PHE A 349 -8.73 16.40 -2.91
N ASP A 350 -7.74 15.74 -3.50
CA ASP A 350 -6.38 15.66 -2.98
C ASP A 350 -5.45 16.15 -4.11
N VAL A 351 -4.55 17.11 -3.81
CA VAL A 351 -3.55 17.62 -4.76
C VAL A 351 -2.17 17.51 -4.18
N TYR A 352 -1.24 17.08 -5.04
CA TYR A 352 0.16 16.92 -4.69
C TYR A 352 1.00 17.86 -5.56
N VAL A 353 1.56 18.88 -4.91
CA VAL A 353 2.51 19.81 -5.52
C VAL A 353 3.90 19.58 -4.96
N GLY A 354 4.91 19.82 -5.78
CA GLY A 354 6.30 19.75 -5.36
C GLY A 354 7.08 20.93 -5.92
N SER A 355 8.04 21.42 -5.16
CA SER A 355 9.00 22.42 -5.61
C SER A 355 10.41 21.97 -5.26
N LYS A 356 11.39 22.52 -5.97
CA LYS A 356 12.82 22.37 -5.67
C LYS A 356 13.39 23.77 -5.49
N SER A 357 14.14 23.99 -4.42
CA SER A 357 14.82 25.25 -4.11
C SER A 357 16.25 25.25 -4.61
#